data_AF-A0A372LY17-F1
#
_entry.id   AF-A0A372LY17-F1
#
_cell.length_a   1.000
_cell.length_b   1.000
_cell.length_c   1.000
_cell.angle_alpha   90.00
_cell.angle_beta   90.00
_cell.angle_gamma   90.00
#
_symmetry.space_group_name_H-M   'P 1'
#
loop_
_entity.id
_entity.type
_entity.pdbx_description
1 polymer ?
#
loop_
_entity_poly.entity_id
_entity_poly.type
_entity_poly.pdbx_seq_one_letter_code
_entity_poly.pdbx_strand_id
1 'polypeptide(L)'
;MRPPARHACRRRDPRRDLRRLRRRRRLPPHGHPVGAAPRHLRVAPRCPSDYPLQTDHQAKHKAGPGACGWKANAAHAATHVTVTALVLAAGIAVLGMDVDLATVVGALLWIGATHAVIDRRWPVARWMSFARQPKFAEHGGAAHVDQTAHVTALAVAALALAAI
;
A
#
# COMPACT_ATOMS: atom_id res chain seq x y z
N MET A 1 -20.17 10.86 33.75
CA MET A 1 -20.10 10.58 32.31
C MET A 1 -18.76 11.12 31.79
N ARG A 2 -17.80 10.27 31.40
CA ARG A 2 -16.50 10.71 30.82
C ARG A 2 -16.64 10.74 29.29
N PRO A 3 -16.17 11.77 28.58
CA PRO A 3 -16.22 11.80 27.12
C PRO A 3 -15.29 10.72 26.52
N PRO A 4 -15.64 10.14 25.35
CA PRO A 4 -14.80 9.14 24.69
C PRO A 4 -13.47 9.76 24.29
N ALA A 5 -12.38 9.09 24.69
CA ALA A 5 -11.02 9.50 24.38
C ALA A 5 -10.82 9.55 22.86
N ARG A 6 -10.67 10.76 22.32
CA ARG A 6 -10.16 10.96 20.96
C ARG A 6 -8.73 10.45 20.93
N HIS A 7 -8.53 9.22 20.44
CA HIS A 7 -7.20 8.72 20.08
C HIS A 7 -6.70 9.52 18.87
N ALA A 8 -6.22 10.73 19.14
CA ALA A 8 -5.45 11.50 18.18
C ALA A 8 -4.24 10.66 17.77
N CYS A 9 -4.05 10.51 16.45
CA CYS A 9 -2.84 9.97 15.87
C CYS A 9 -1.66 10.85 16.27
N ARG A 10 -1.14 10.67 17.48
CA ARG A 10 0.03 11.39 17.96
C ARG A 10 1.20 10.95 17.08
N ARG A 11 1.73 11.88 16.27
CA ARG A 11 3.09 11.78 15.73
C ARG A 11 3.99 11.39 16.90
N ARG A 12 4.59 10.20 16.86
CA ARG A 12 5.57 9.80 17.88
C ARG A 12 6.78 10.72 17.74
N ASP A 13 7.14 11.36 18.85
CA ASP A 13 8.32 12.20 18.95
C ASP A 13 9.60 11.34 18.74
N PRO A 14 10.37 11.56 17.66
CA PRO A 14 11.59 10.80 17.36
C PRO A 14 12.62 10.86 18.49
N ARG A 15 12.61 11.95 19.28
CA ARG A 15 13.56 12.16 20.39
C ARG A 15 13.31 11.21 21.55
N ARG A 16 12.07 10.76 21.75
CA ARG A 16 11.73 9.77 22.79
C ARG A 16 12.20 8.36 22.45
N ASP A 17 12.18 7.98 21.18
CA ASP A 17 12.62 6.65 20.73
C ASP A 17 14.16 6.52 20.75
N LEU A 18 14.89 7.58 20.38
CA LEU A 18 16.36 7.61 20.50
C LEU A 18 16.84 7.46 21.94
N ARG A 19 16.13 8.05 22.92
CA ARG A 19 16.44 7.87 24.35
C ARG A 19 16.19 6.44 24.84
N ARG A 20 15.16 5.74 24.32
CA ARG A 20 14.90 4.33 24.64
C ARG A 20 15.95 3.39 24.03
N LEU A 21 16.39 3.65 22.80
CA LEU A 21 17.45 2.87 22.14
C LEU A 21 18.80 3.02 22.86
N ARG A 22 19.13 4.22 23.35
CA ARG A 22 20.34 4.44 24.17
C ARG A 22 20.31 3.71 25.51
N ARG A 23 19.13 3.53 26.13
CA ARG A 23 19.00 2.73 27.37
C ARG A 23 19.16 1.23 27.14
N ARG A 24 18.73 0.69 25.99
CA ARG A 24 18.88 -0.74 25.66
C ARG A 24 20.32 -1.17 25.36
N ARG A 25 21.20 -0.26 24.95
CA ARG A 25 22.63 -0.53 24.71
C ARG A 25 23.47 -0.77 25.98
N ARG A 26 22.89 -0.67 27.19
CA ARG A 26 23.61 -0.89 28.47
C ARG A 26 23.35 -2.26 29.12
N LEU A 27 22.65 -3.18 28.45
CA LEU A 27 22.43 -4.54 28.95
C LEU A 27 23.37 -5.53 28.24
N PRO A 28 24.05 -6.44 28.96
CA PRO A 28 24.94 -7.44 28.36
C PRO A 28 24.15 -8.46 27.51
N PRO A 29 24.78 -9.08 26.50
CA PRO A 29 24.09 -9.91 25.53
C PRO A 29 23.93 -11.34 26.04
N HIS A 30 22.72 -11.73 26.42
CA HIS A 30 22.30 -13.12 26.42
C HIS A 30 21.04 -13.24 25.55
N GLY A 31 21.15 -13.99 24.45
CA GLY A 31 20.05 -14.29 23.55
C GLY A 31 20.42 -14.14 22.08
N HIS A 32 20.50 -15.27 21.38
CA HIS A 32 20.75 -15.38 19.95
C HIS A 32 19.80 -14.49 19.12
N PRO A 33 20.30 -13.78 18.09
CA PRO A 33 19.44 -13.05 17.17
C PRO A 33 18.70 -14.03 16.24
N VAL A 34 17.38 -14.10 16.42
CA VAL A 34 16.45 -14.68 15.44
C VAL A 34 16.51 -13.83 14.16
N GLY A 35 16.89 -14.46 13.05
CA GLY A 35 16.51 -14.08 11.70
C GLY A 35 17.07 -12.75 11.17
N ALA A 36 18.35 -12.73 10.80
CA ALA A 36 18.84 -11.72 9.87
C ALA A 36 18.14 -11.90 8.50
N ALA A 37 17.36 -10.92 8.08
CA ALA A 37 16.73 -10.91 6.76
C ALA A 37 17.81 -10.88 5.65
N PRO A 38 17.77 -11.79 4.67
CA PRO A 38 18.77 -11.83 3.61
C PRO A 38 18.70 -10.58 2.70
N ARG A 39 19.88 -10.01 2.43
CA ARG A 39 20.15 -8.75 1.70
C ARG A 39 20.09 -8.85 0.17
N HIS A 40 19.28 -9.73 -0.39
CA HIS A 40 19.21 -9.90 -1.85
C HIS A 40 17.78 -10.04 -2.35
N LEU A 41 16.99 -8.97 -2.25
CA LEU A 41 15.73 -8.87 -2.98
C LEU A 41 15.98 -8.06 -4.26
N ARG A 42 16.11 -8.79 -5.37
CA ARG A 42 16.06 -8.23 -6.73
C ARG A 42 14.79 -7.39 -6.85
N VAL A 43 14.94 -6.13 -7.22
CA VAL A 43 13.83 -5.19 -7.40
C VAL A 43 13.11 -5.58 -8.69
N ALA A 44 12.06 -6.39 -8.59
CA ALA A 44 11.06 -6.48 -9.67
C ALA A 44 10.49 -5.07 -9.90
N PRO A 45 10.11 -4.69 -11.13
CA PRO A 45 9.40 -3.43 -11.34
C PRO A 45 8.10 -3.49 -10.55
N ARG A 46 8.03 -2.71 -9.47
CA ARG A 46 6.85 -2.53 -8.63
C ARG A 46 6.30 -1.13 -8.89
N CYS A 47 4.98 -0.96 -8.77
CA CYS A 47 4.33 0.31 -9.10
C CYS A 47 5.00 1.49 -8.37
N PRO A 48 5.30 2.63 -9.04
CA PRO A 48 5.98 3.77 -8.41
C PRO A 48 5.26 4.32 -7.17
N SER A 49 3.94 4.20 -7.14
CA SER A 49 3.11 4.61 -6.01
C SER A 49 3.40 3.83 -4.72
N ASP A 50 3.80 2.56 -4.81
CA ASP A 50 3.98 1.65 -3.67
C ASP A 50 5.38 1.67 -3.07
N TYR A 51 6.35 2.21 -3.81
CA TYR A 51 7.77 2.18 -3.42
C TYR A 51 8.39 3.58 -3.43
N PRO A 52 8.72 4.19 -4.57
CA PRO A 52 9.41 5.48 -4.56
C PRO A 52 8.55 6.64 -4.04
N LEU A 53 7.22 6.58 -4.18
CA LEU A 53 6.31 7.66 -3.78
C LEU A 53 5.54 7.36 -2.48
N GLN A 54 5.76 6.19 -1.88
CA GLN A 54 5.16 5.81 -0.60
C GLN A 54 6.08 6.21 0.56
N THR A 55 5.54 6.93 1.55
CA THR A 55 6.26 7.21 2.79
C THR A 55 6.24 6.02 3.74
N ASP A 56 7.26 5.87 4.59
CA ASP A 56 7.31 4.85 5.65
C ASP A 56 6.07 4.87 6.56
N HIS A 57 5.53 6.07 6.80
CA HIS A 57 4.31 6.24 7.57
C HIS A 57 3.10 5.60 6.85
N GLN A 58 2.93 5.86 5.56
CA GLN A 58 1.86 5.23 4.77
C GLN A 58 2.03 3.71 4.76
N ALA A 59 3.25 3.22 4.47
CA ALA A 59 3.56 1.79 4.42
C ALA A 59 3.19 1.05 5.71
N LYS A 60 3.50 1.68 6.86
CA LYS A 60 3.28 1.10 8.19
C LYS A 60 1.83 1.19 8.66
N HIS A 61 1.11 2.25 8.29
CA HIS A 61 -0.19 2.56 8.88
C HIS A 61 -1.39 2.31 7.98
N LYS A 62 -1.22 2.18 6.65
CA LYS A 62 -2.33 2.01 5.69
C LYS A 62 -3.19 0.76 5.90
N ALA A 63 -2.61 -0.30 6.46
CA ALA A 63 -3.34 -1.53 6.83
C ALA A 63 -3.88 -1.51 8.27
N GLY A 64 -3.56 -0.49 9.08
CA GLY A 64 -3.97 -0.41 10.49
C GLY A 64 -5.49 -0.23 10.66
N PRO A 65 -6.09 -0.68 11.78
CA PRO A 65 -7.51 -0.51 12.02
C PRO A 65 -7.92 0.94 12.29
N GLY A 66 -9.21 1.24 12.11
CA GLY A 66 -9.83 2.51 12.48
C GLY A 66 -9.48 3.70 11.56
N ALA A 67 -9.97 4.88 11.97
CA ALA A 67 -9.90 6.10 11.15
C ALA A 67 -8.46 6.53 10.80
N CYS A 68 -7.48 6.27 11.66
CA CYS A 68 -6.09 6.63 11.39
C CYS A 68 -5.48 5.80 10.26
N GLY A 69 -5.76 4.49 10.24
CA GLY A 69 -5.31 3.62 9.16
C GLY A 69 -6.01 3.97 7.85
N TRP A 70 -7.30 4.26 7.88
CA TRP A 70 -8.05 4.74 6.71
C TRP A 70 -7.54 6.07 6.18
N LYS A 71 -7.15 7.02 7.04
CA LYS A 71 -6.53 8.28 6.58
C LYS A 71 -5.18 8.06 5.91
N ALA A 72 -4.32 7.22 6.50
CA ALA A 72 -3.04 6.88 5.90
C ALA A 72 -3.21 6.16 4.55
N ASN A 73 -4.22 5.29 4.46
CA ASN A 73 -4.58 4.59 3.24
C ASN A 73 -5.12 5.54 2.17
N ALA A 74 -6.08 6.41 2.51
CA ALA A 74 -6.65 7.39 1.60
C ALA A 74 -5.57 8.34 1.04
N ALA A 75 -4.64 8.80 1.89
CA ALA A 75 -3.53 9.63 1.43
C ALA A 75 -2.64 8.89 0.42
N HIS A 76 -2.41 7.60 0.63
CA HIS A 76 -1.60 6.80 -0.29
C HIS A 76 -2.35 6.46 -1.59
N ALA A 77 -3.62 6.07 -1.50
CA ALA A 77 -4.48 5.85 -2.67
C ALA A 77 -4.63 7.14 -3.50
N ALA A 78 -4.69 8.31 -2.86
CA ALA A 78 -4.69 9.59 -3.57
C ALA A 78 -3.40 9.80 -4.38
N THR A 79 -2.23 9.50 -3.80
CA THR A 79 -0.96 9.52 -4.55
C THR A 79 -1.00 8.58 -5.75
N HIS A 80 -1.52 7.36 -5.57
CA HIS A 80 -1.67 6.40 -6.67
C HIS A 80 -2.57 6.96 -7.79
N VAL A 81 -3.76 7.43 -7.45
CA VAL A 81 -4.72 8.00 -8.43
C VAL A 81 -4.14 9.21 -9.14
N THR A 82 -3.46 10.12 -8.43
CA THR A 82 -2.83 11.29 -9.06
C THR A 82 -1.76 10.88 -10.06
N VAL A 83 -0.87 9.96 -9.71
CA VAL A 83 0.17 9.48 -10.62
C VAL A 83 -0.45 8.80 -11.84
N THR A 84 -1.44 7.93 -11.62
CA THR A 84 -2.16 7.24 -12.70
C THR A 84 -2.87 8.24 -13.62
N ALA A 85 -3.54 9.26 -13.07
CA ALA A 85 -4.19 10.31 -13.85
C ALA A 85 -3.20 11.09 -14.71
N LEU A 86 -2.03 11.43 -14.17
CA LEU A 86 -0.98 12.14 -14.93
C LEU A 86 -0.44 11.29 -16.08
N VAL A 87 -0.17 10.00 -15.82
CA VAL A 87 0.30 9.07 -16.86
C VAL A 87 -0.76 8.86 -17.93
N LEU A 88 -2.03 8.69 -17.54
CA LEU A 88 -3.15 8.56 -18.47
C LEU A 88 -3.30 9.82 -19.32
N ALA A 89 -3.29 11.01 -18.72
CA ALA A 89 -3.39 12.29 -19.43
C ALA A 89 -2.24 12.47 -20.44
N ALA A 90 -1.01 12.10 -20.05
CA ALA A 90 0.13 12.11 -20.95
C ALA A 90 -0.06 11.13 -22.12
N GLY A 91 -0.57 9.92 -21.86
CA GLY A 91 -0.88 8.93 -22.90
C GLY A 91 -1.93 9.43 -23.89
N ILE A 92 -3.02 10.03 -23.39
CA ILE A 92 -4.07 10.65 -24.20
C ILE A 92 -3.48 11.73 -25.11
N ALA A 93 -2.67 12.64 -24.55
CA ALA A 93 -2.09 13.74 -25.30
C ALA A 93 -1.07 13.29 -26.36
N VAL A 94 -0.23 12.31 -26.04
CA VAL A 94 0.79 11.79 -26.97
C VAL A 94 0.16 10.99 -28.12
N LEU A 95 -0.90 10.24 -27.83
CA LEU A 95 -1.57 9.38 -28.82
C LEU A 95 -2.70 10.11 -29.56
N GLY A 96 -3.06 11.33 -29.17
CA GLY A 96 -4.14 12.09 -29.77
C GLY A 96 -5.51 11.41 -29.63
N MET A 97 -5.75 10.73 -28.51
CA MET A 97 -6.99 9.98 -28.30
C MET A 97 -8.11 10.92 -27.83
N ASP A 98 -9.30 10.76 -28.40
CA ASP A 98 -10.51 11.35 -27.85
C ASP A 98 -11.14 10.37 -26.86
N VAL A 99 -11.04 10.67 -25.57
CA VAL A 99 -11.54 9.80 -24.50
C VAL A 99 -12.62 10.52 -23.72
N ASP A 100 -13.75 9.86 -23.52
CA ASP A 100 -14.85 10.41 -22.73
C ASP A 100 -14.43 10.65 -21.26
N LEU A 101 -14.72 11.85 -20.77
CA LEU A 101 -14.32 12.28 -19.43
C LEU A 101 -15.02 11.46 -18.35
N ALA A 102 -16.30 11.11 -18.53
CA ALA A 102 -17.04 10.33 -17.54
C ALA A 102 -16.42 8.93 -17.38
N THR A 103 -15.99 8.33 -18.49
CA THR A 103 -15.24 7.07 -18.49
C THR A 103 -13.91 7.19 -17.76
N VAL A 104 -13.11 8.22 -18.07
CA VAL A 104 -11.82 8.45 -17.39
C VAL A 104 -12.01 8.58 -15.87
N VAL A 105 -13.01 9.35 -15.44
CA VAL A 105 -13.34 9.49 -14.02
C VAL A 105 -13.76 8.15 -13.41
N GLY A 106 -14.60 7.38 -14.10
CA GLY A 106 -15.01 6.04 -13.68
C GLY A 106 -13.82 5.09 -13.49
N ALA A 107 -12.89 5.07 -14.45
CA ALA A 107 -11.67 4.27 -14.39
C ALA A 107 -10.78 4.67 -13.21
N LEU A 108 -10.58 5.98 -12.98
CA LEU A 108 -9.78 6.48 -11.86
C LEU A 108 -10.41 6.16 -10.49
N LEU A 109 -11.75 6.26 -10.38
CA LEU A 109 -12.48 5.87 -9.17
C LEU A 109 -12.36 4.37 -8.89
N TRP A 110 -12.49 3.54 -9.92
CA TRP A 110 -12.29 2.09 -9.81
C TRP A 110 -10.88 1.77 -9.31
N ILE A 111 -9.85 2.34 -9.94
CA ILE A 111 -8.45 2.13 -9.56
C ILE A 111 -8.21 2.59 -8.12
N GLY A 112 -8.66 3.79 -7.74
CA GLY A 112 -8.49 4.32 -6.40
C GLY A 112 -9.19 3.49 -5.32
N ALA A 113 -10.43 3.07 -5.58
CA ALA A 113 -11.21 2.27 -4.64
C ALA A 113 -10.62 0.86 -4.45
N THR A 114 -10.29 0.18 -5.55
CA THR A 114 -9.70 -1.16 -5.50
C THR A 114 -8.33 -1.14 -4.83
N HIS A 115 -7.46 -0.17 -5.16
CA HIS A 115 -6.16 0.03 -4.51
C HIS A 115 -6.32 0.22 -3.01
N ALA A 116 -7.20 1.13 -2.60
CA ALA A 116 -7.46 1.38 -1.18
C ALA A 116 -7.97 0.13 -0.45
N VAL A 117 -8.79 -0.71 -1.07
CA VAL A 117 -9.29 -1.95 -0.45
C VAL A 117 -8.20 -3.02 -0.36
N ILE A 118 -7.43 -3.25 -1.43
CA ILE A 118 -6.37 -4.26 -1.48
C ILE A 118 -5.30 -3.94 -0.42
N ASP A 119 -4.94 -2.66 -0.27
CA ASP A 119 -3.96 -2.18 0.71
C ASP A 119 -4.33 -2.39 2.18
N ARG A 120 -5.59 -2.75 2.44
CA ARG A 120 -6.01 -3.18 3.78
C ARG A 120 -5.46 -4.57 4.13
N ARG A 121 -4.87 -5.30 3.18
CA ARG A 121 -4.20 -6.60 3.29
C ARG A 121 -5.06 -7.77 3.74
N TRP A 122 -6.20 -7.52 4.37
CA TRP A 122 -7.18 -8.56 4.70
C TRP A 122 -7.76 -9.26 3.45
N PRO A 123 -7.97 -8.60 2.29
CA PRO A 123 -8.46 -9.32 1.11
C PRO A 123 -7.44 -10.34 0.62
N VAL A 124 -6.17 -9.93 0.56
CA VAL A 124 -5.04 -10.79 0.20
C VAL A 124 -4.91 -11.96 1.18
N ALA A 125 -4.94 -11.69 2.49
CA ALA A 125 -4.87 -12.74 3.50
C ALA A 125 -6.05 -13.73 3.40
N ARG A 126 -7.27 -13.22 3.17
CA ARG A 126 -8.47 -14.04 2.97
C ARG A 126 -8.36 -14.89 1.71
N TRP A 127 -7.88 -14.31 0.61
CA TRP A 127 -7.64 -15.03 -0.64
C TRP A 127 -6.62 -16.16 -0.47
N MET A 128 -5.47 -15.88 0.15
CA MET A 128 -4.44 -16.90 0.37
C MET A 128 -4.90 -18.02 1.29
N SER A 129 -5.74 -17.71 2.29
CA SER A 129 -6.39 -18.71 3.13
C SER A 129 -7.36 -19.58 2.31
N PHE A 130 -8.17 -18.95 1.45
CA PHE A 130 -9.12 -19.65 0.58
C PHE A 130 -8.40 -20.55 -0.44
N ALA A 131 -7.33 -20.05 -1.06
CA ALA A 131 -6.49 -20.78 -2.01
C ALA A 131 -5.58 -21.83 -1.36
N ARG A 132 -5.62 -21.98 -0.03
CA ARG A 132 -4.80 -22.92 0.75
C ARG A 132 -3.30 -22.80 0.46
N GLN A 133 -2.77 -21.57 0.50
CA GLN A 133 -1.37 -21.26 0.19
C GLN A 133 -0.51 -20.88 1.42
N PRO A 134 -0.51 -21.65 2.53
CA PRO A 134 0.17 -21.24 3.78
C PRO A 134 1.69 -21.15 3.62
N LYS A 135 2.31 -22.15 2.99
CA LYS A 135 3.76 -22.15 2.73
C LYS A 135 4.18 -20.98 1.85
N PHE A 136 3.39 -20.65 0.83
CA PHE A 136 3.70 -19.50 -0.03
C PHE A 136 3.59 -18.18 0.75
N ALA A 137 2.58 -18.02 1.62
CA ALA A 137 2.45 -16.86 2.49
C ALA A 137 3.66 -16.69 3.44
N GLU A 138 4.15 -17.77 4.03
CA GLU A 138 5.34 -17.78 4.91
C GLU A 138 6.61 -17.29 4.20
N HIS A 139 6.73 -17.55 2.89
CA HIS A 139 7.88 -17.15 2.07
C HIS A 139 7.69 -15.77 1.39
N GLY A 140 6.75 -14.94 1.87
CA GLY A 140 6.51 -13.59 1.35
C GLY A 140 5.56 -13.52 0.16
N GLY A 141 4.85 -14.62 -0.15
CA GLY A 141 3.89 -14.72 -1.26
C GLY A 141 2.77 -13.68 -1.24
N ALA A 142 2.43 -13.15 -0.06
CA ALA A 142 1.42 -12.12 0.10
C ALA A 142 1.72 -10.86 -0.73
N ALA A 143 3.00 -10.47 -0.86
CA ALA A 143 3.38 -9.31 -1.67
C ALA A 143 3.15 -9.56 -3.17
N HIS A 144 3.27 -10.81 -3.63
CA HIS A 144 3.00 -11.16 -5.02
C HIS A 144 1.50 -11.16 -5.31
N VAL A 145 0.70 -11.76 -4.43
CA VAL A 145 -0.77 -11.76 -4.55
C VAL A 145 -1.33 -10.34 -4.51
N ASP A 146 -0.80 -9.50 -3.61
CA ASP A 146 -1.12 -8.09 -3.51
C ASP A 146 -0.84 -7.34 -4.82
N GLN A 147 0.37 -7.46 -5.38
CA GLN A 147 0.72 -6.81 -6.65
C GLN A 147 -0.11 -7.34 -7.82
N THR A 148 -0.36 -8.65 -7.89
CA THR A 148 -1.23 -9.23 -8.92
C THR A 148 -2.64 -8.66 -8.82
N ALA A 149 -3.20 -8.49 -7.62
CA ALA A 149 -4.52 -7.89 -7.47
C ALA A 149 -4.58 -6.45 -7.99
N HIS A 150 -3.54 -5.64 -7.72
CA HIS A 150 -3.44 -4.28 -8.25
C HIS A 150 -3.33 -4.26 -9.79
N VAL A 151 -2.47 -5.10 -10.37
CA VAL A 151 -2.32 -5.21 -11.83
C VAL A 151 -3.62 -5.66 -12.49
N THR A 152 -4.35 -6.62 -11.90
CA THR A 152 -5.66 -7.04 -12.39
C THR A 152 -6.66 -5.89 -12.39
N ALA A 153 -6.69 -5.07 -11.33
CA ALA A 153 -7.58 -3.93 -11.26
C ALA A 153 -7.26 -2.88 -12.36
N LEU A 154 -5.97 -2.63 -12.63
CA LEU A 154 -5.52 -1.79 -13.73
C LEU A 154 -5.91 -2.37 -15.09
N ALA A 155 -5.76 -3.68 -15.29
CA ALA A 155 -6.13 -4.35 -16.53
C ALA A 155 -7.63 -4.23 -16.82
N VAL A 156 -8.48 -4.41 -15.80
CA VAL A 156 -9.94 -4.21 -15.92
C VAL A 156 -10.26 -2.77 -16.31
N ALA A 157 -9.61 -1.77 -15.70
CA ALA A 157 -9.83 -0.37 -16.04
C ALA A 157 -9.38 -0.06 -17.48
N ALA A 158 -8.24 -0.59 -17.91
CA ALA A 158 -7.73 -0.42 -19.26
C ALA A 158 -8.66 -1.07 -20.30
N LEU A 159 -9.19 -2.27 -20.02
CA LEU A 159 -10.17 -2.93 -20.88
C LEU A 159 -11.47 -2.11 -20.98
N ALA A 160 -11.94 -1.56 -19.86
CA ALA A 160 -13.13 -0.72 -19.86
C ALA A 160 -12.92 0.54 -20.71
N LEU A 161 -11.76 1.20 -20.59
CA LEU A 161 -11.40 2.38 -21.40
C LEU A 161 -11.23 2.07 -22.89
N ALA A 162 -10.80 0.86 -23.24
CA ALA A 162 -10.57 0.45 -24.63
C ALA A 162 -11.81 -0.11 -25.33
N ALA A 163 -12.87 -0.43 -24.59
CA ALA A 163 -14.09 -1.06 -25.11
C ALA A 163 -15.15 -0.05 -25.62
N ILE A 164 -14.79 1.23 -25.69
CA ILE A 164 -15.63 2.40 -25.99
C ILE A 164 -14.87 3.30 -26.95
#